data_AF-A0A183V5V1-F1
#
_entry.id   AF-A0A183V5V1-F1
#
_cell.length_a   1.000
_cell.length_b   1.000
_cell.length_c   1.000
_cell.angle_alpha   90.00
_cell.angle_beta   90.00
_cell.angle_gamma   90.00
#
_symmetry.space_group_name_H-M   'P 1'
#
loop_
_entity.id
_entity.type
_entity.pdbx_description
1 polymer ?
#
loop_
_entity_poly.entity_id
_entity_poly.type
_entity_poly.pdbx_seq_one_letter_code
_entity_poly.pdbx_strand_id
1 'polypeptide(L)'
;MIGRHFQNFKNLRKWCNESAVLGFIIGDFDTKRIVNVLFNSATNFSAACDLARFIESTFSSDVSLVGVLSLKDVDYAFDVRKLSVLASDMDLFVHFSTDSDTLQNGDVQRFIEDNGGVQTIRQFVGSVAVEREGLLAKVCERITANIRADDPNKIAEDMSKAFALEAEAVDTLCFLNTDKNIIFADRNESQLPNISPLFDGIKKAQFDKDWVEFVPLQAISTASNGNGETRLVPIVKVKNGPVTHYRLKALISGYTIIRAKDSTDVALERLRVALRRALFLFEKCATSANFATQDFIEVQCYAFLCEGNIICVCYPRSDDEALLIQLFCSVSRAGFLLLLKSHVGIVVKDGVDDTGWGCAYRSLQSIWSWLILQGHTDKPVPTHRQIQESLYECGDKDAKFVGSRQWIGSMELSYCLNNMLGLESRIISTNSGAEIADNVRQLAQHFKNSGAPVMIGGGMLAHTILGVDFNDLTGECAFLVLDPHYAGEEDISTVVSKGWCGWKAPSFWKQDDFYNMLLPMPPTNVI
;
A
#
# COMPACT_ATOMS: atom_id res chain seq x y z
N MET A 1 -1.98 19.69 2.65
CA MET A 1 -1.15 18.48 2.89
C MET A 1 -1.29 18.00 4.34
N ILE A 2 -1.02 18.84 5.36
CA ILE A 2 -1.10 18.40 6.77
C ILE A 2 -2.50 17.94 7.21
N GLY A 3 -3.56 18.57 6.71
CA GLY A 3 -4.94 18.16 6.97
C GLY A 3 -5.28 16.74 6.51
N ARG A 4 -4.53 16.18 5.54
CA ARG A 4 -4.67 14.77 5.13
C ARG A 4 -4.25 13.84 6.27
N HIS A 5 -3.20 14.18 7.00
CA HIS A 5 -2.73 13.38 8.13
C HIS A 5 -3.70 13.43 9.33
N PHE A 6 -4.55 14.46 9.42
CA PHE A 6 -5.61 14.49 10.43
C PHE A 6 -6.65 13.39 10.19
N GLN A 7 -6.81 12.94 8.94
CA GLN A 7 -7.64 11.78 8.65
C GLN A 7 -7.11 10.50 9.32
N ASN A 8 -5.79 10.36 9.49
CA ASN A 8 -5.21 9.23 10.21
C ASN A 8 -5.59 9.23 11.68
N PHE A 9 -5.64 10.41 12.32
CA PHE A 9 -6.15 10.54 13.68
C PHE A 9 -7.62 10.13 13.78
N LYS A 10 -8.47 10.63 12.88
CA LYS A 10 -9.89 10.25 12.82
C LYS A 10 -10.08 8.76 12.57
N ASN A 11 -9.25 8.17 11.71
CA ASN A 11 -9.26 6.74 11.42
C ASN A 11 -8.89 5.92 12.66
N LEU A 12 -7.84 6.31 13.40
CA LEU A 12 -7.46 5.67 14.65
C LEU A 12 -8.60 5.74 15.69
N ARG A 13 -9.21 6.92 15.87
CA ARG A 13 -10.26 7.16 16.87
C ARG A 13 -11.55 6.38 16.64
N LYS A 14 -11.76 5.79 15.45
CA LYS A 14 -12.89 4.86 15.21
C LYS A 14 -12.78 3.57 16.03
N TRP A 15 -11.57 3.19 16.46
CA TRP A 15 -11.31 1.88 17.08
C TRP A 15 -10.45 1.96 18.35
N CYS A 16 -9.66 3.03 18.52
CA CYS A 16 -8.82 3.25 19.69
C CYS A 16 -9.46 4.27 20.64
N ASN A 17 -9.84 3.79 21.83
CA ASN A 17 -10.40 4.59 22.91
C ASN A 17 -9.35 5.02 23.94
N GLU A 18 -8.06 4.73 23.71
CA GLU A 18 -7.00 5.08 24.65
C GLU A 18 -6.77 6.59 24.71
N SER A 19 -6.49 7.12 25.90
CA SER A 19 -6.26 8.56 26.10
C SER A 19 -4.87 9.00 25.61
N ALA A 20 -3.84 8.17 25.84
CA ALA A 20 -2.44 8.48 25.58
C ALA A 20 -2.00 8.29 24.11
N VAL A 21 -2.71 8.91 23.17
CA VAL A 21 -2.39 8.84 21.73
C VAL A 21 -1.25 9.80 21.38
N LEU A 22 -0.25 9.32 20.64
CA LEU A 22 0.89 10.07 20.12
C LEU A 22 0.97 9.92 18.60
N GLY A 23 1.27 11.00 17.89
CA GLY A 23 1.59 10.97 16.46
C GLY A 23 3.08 10.77 16.21
N PHE A 24 3.44 9.81 15.37
CA PHE A 24 4.80 9.56 14.87
C PHE A 24 4.91 10.13 13.46
N ILE A 25 5.84 11.06 13.25
CA ILE A 25 6.01 11.78 11.99
C ILE A 25 7.09 11.07 11.17
N ILE A 26 6.67 10.49 10.04
CA ILE A 26 7.55 9.89 9.06
C ILE A 26 7.78 10.89 7.93
N GLY A 27 9.05 11.09 7.57
CA GLY A 27 9.45 12.07 6.59
C GLY A 27 10.74 11.73 5.87
N ASP A 28 10.99 12.48 4.81
CA ASP A 28 12.21 12.41 4.02
C ASP A 28 13.10 13.60 4.39
N PHE A 29 14.26 13.31 4.99
CA PHE A 29 15.21 14.33 5.43
C PHE A 29 15.80 15.11 4.24
N ASP A 30 16.05 14.45 3.11
CA ASP A 30 16.68 15.07 1.94
C ASP A 30 15.78 16.13 1.30
N THR A 31 14.46 15.88 1.32
CA THR A 31 13.46 16.81 0.79
C THR A 31 12.76 17.65 1.87
N LYS A 32 13.11 17.43 3.14
CA LYS A 32 12.50 18.07 4.32
C LYS A 32 10.98 17.95 4.34
N ARG A 33 10.45 16.82 3.86
CA ARG A 33 9.03 16.61 3.64
C ARG A 33 8.45 15.62 4.63
N ILE A 34 7.33 15.97 5.23
CA ILE A 34 6.50 15.01 5.96
C ILE A 34 5.78 14.12 4.95
N VAL A 35 5.97 12.82 5.11
CA VAL A 35 5.43 11.79 4.24
C VAL A 35 4.16 11.22 4.85
N ASN A 36 4.18 10.93 6.16
CA ASN A 36 2.99 10.49 6.88
C ASN A 36 3.05 10.87 8.37
N VAL A 37 1.90 10.93 9.02
CA VAL A 37 1.80 10.97 10.49
C VAL A 37 0.89 9.85 10.93
N LEU A 38 1.44 8.90 11.67
CA LEU A 38 0.70 7.75 12.18
C LEU A 38 0.46 7.93 13.67
N PHE A 39 -0.78 7.78 14.09
CA PHE A 39 -1.16 7.94 15.48
C PHE A 39 -1.33 6.57 16.12
N ASN A 40 -0.86 6.43 17.36
CA ASN A 40 -1.13 5.25 18.15
C ASN A 40 -0.94 5.55 19.65
N SER A 41 -1.34 4.60 20.51
CA SER A 41 -1.07 4.68 21.94
C SER A 41 0.42 4.61 22.28
N ALA A 42 0.86 5.49 23.17
CA ALA A 42 2.22 5.52 23.70
C ALA A 42 2.17 5.43 25.24
N THR A 43 2.11 4.19 25.76
CA THR A 43 1.94 3.93 27.20
C THR A 43 3.17 4.24 28.04
N ASN A 44 4.37 4.00 27.51
CA ASN A 44 5.65 4.31 28.14
C ASN A 44 6.75 4.51 27.09
N PHE A 45 7.91 5.01 27.53
CA PHE A 45 9.04 5.34 26.63
C PHE A 45 9.54 4.12 25.82
N SER A 46 9.68 2.95 26.44
CA SER A 46 10.18 1.75 25.75
C SER A 46 9.20 1.29 24.68
N ALA A 47 7.91 1.20 25.02
CA ALA A 47 6.86 0.81 24.09
C ALA A 47 6.75 1.81 22.92
N ALA A 48 6.89 3.11 23.19
CA ALA A 48 6.91 4.14 22.16
C ALA A 48 8.14 4.02 21.24
N CYS A 49 9.31 3.63 21.78
CA CYS A 49 10.51 3.39 20.97
C CYS A 49 10.34 2.17 20.05
N ASP A 50 9.82 1.06 20.58
CA ASP A 50 9.60 -0.16 19.81
C ASP A 50 8.57 0.08 18.71
N LEU A 51 7.50 0.81 19.04
CA LEU A 51 6.48 1.21 18.08
C LEU A 51 7.04 2.14 17.01
N ALA A 52 7.85 3.14 17.36
CA ALA A 52 8.46 4.05 16.40
C ALA A 52 9.36 3.30 15.40
N ARG A 53 10.19 2.37 15.89
CA ARG A 53 11.02 1.51 15.05
C ARG A 53 10.19 0.60 14.15
N PHE A 54 9.11 0.04 14.68
CA PHE A 54 8.17 -0.77 13.90
C PHE A 54 7.53 0.05 12.78
N ILE A 55 6.96 1.20 13.13
CA ILE A 55 6.36 2.13 12.17
C ILE A 55 7.38 2.51 11.10
N GLU A 56 8.57 2.98 11.46
CA GLU A 56 9.60 3.36 10.49
C GLU A 56 9.98 2.19 9.56
N SER A 57 10.06 0.97 10.10
CA SER A 57 10.41 -0.22 9.33
C SER A 57 9.37 -0.62 8.30
N THR A 58 8.10 -0.20 8.46
CA THR A 58 7.07 -0.41 7.44
C THR A 58 7.21 0.49 6.21
N PHE A 59 8.00 1.56 6.25
CA PHE A 59 8.16 2.45 5.10
C PHE A 59 9.43 2.13 4.30
N SER A 60 9.45 2.59 3.05
CA SER A 60 10.66 2.60 2.22
C SER A 60 11.84 3.28 2.93
N SER A 61 13.06 2.79 2.74
CA SER A 61 14.23 3.24 3.52
C SER A 61 14.68 4.68 3.27
N ASP A 62 14.11 5.36 2.27
CA ASP A 62 14.39 6.77 2.00
C ASP A 62 13.55 7.73 2.86
N VAL A 63 12.71 7.21 3.75
CA VAL A 63 12.04 7.98 4.81
C VAL A 63 12.35 7.41 6.18
N SER A 64 12.33 8.26 7.20
CA SER A 64 12.65 7.93 8.58
C SER A 64 11.72 8.63 9.56
N LEU A 65 11.84 8.28 10.84
CA LEU A 65 11.21 9.05 11.91
C LEU A 65 11.87 10.43 12.00
N VAL A 66 11.11 11.47 11.64
CA VAL A 66 11.59 12.87 11.66
C VAL A 66 11.00 13.68 12.80
N GLY A 67 10.07 13.13 13.58
CA GLY A 67 9.44 13.88 14.65
C GLY A 67 8.26 13.18 15.32
N VAL A 68 7.64 13.92 16.24
CA VAL A 68 6.42 13.51 16.95
C VAL A 68 5.41 14.65 17.02
N LEU A 69 4.12 14.29 17.08
CA LEU A 69 2.99 15.18 17.27
C LEU A 69 2.27 14.79 18.57
N SER A 70 2.41 15.62 19.60
CA SER A 70 1.75 15.42 20.90
C SER A 70 0.41 16.16 20.97
N LEU A 71 -0.51 15.62 21.77
CA LEU A 71 -1.80 16.21 22.08
C LEU A 71 -1.69 16.98 23.40
N LYS A 72 -2.06 18.26 23.39
CA LYS A 72 -1.98 19.16 24.55
C LYS A 72 -2.96 18.76 25.66
N ASP A 73 -4.06 18.13 25.28
CA ASP A 73 -5.11 17.60 26.14
C ASP A 73 -4.80 16.19 26.68
N VAL A 74 -3.57 15.71 26.50
CA VAL A 74 -3.12 14.37 26.93
C VAL A 74 -1.90 14.47 27.83
N ASP A 75 -1.99 13.85 29.02
CA ASP A 75 -0.86 13.66 29.92
C ASP A 75 -0.06 12.41 29.54
N TYR A 76 1.11 12.61 28.96
CA TYR A 76 2.01 11.51 28.59
C TYR A 76 2.81 11.01 29.79
N ALA A 77 2.98 9.68 29.89
CA ALA A 77 3.74 9.04 30.96
C ALA A 77 5.26 9.31 30.92
N PHE A 78 5.74 9.99 29.88
CA PHE A 78 7.15 10.35 29.68
C PHE A 78 7.26 11.60 28.80
N ASP A 79 8.43 12.24 28.82
CA ASP A 79 8.74 13.33 27.90
C ASP A 79 8.92 12.79 26.47
N VAL A 80 7.91 13.03 25.62
CA VAL A 80 7.86 12.56 24.23
C VAL A 80 9.03 13.07 23.38
N ARG A 81 9.69 14.17 23.77
CA ARG A 81 10.87 14.70 23.06
C ARG A 81 12.08 13.78 23.16
N LYS A 82 12.14 12.91 24.16
CA LYS A 82 13.21 11.90 24.29
C LYS A 82 13.22 10.88 23.15
N LEU A 83 12.14 10.78 22.37
CA LEU A 83 12.09 9.93 21.17
C LEU A 83 13.01 10.44 20.05
N SER A 84 13.54 11.66 20.15
CA SER A 84 14.61 12.16 19.27
C SER A 84 15.83 11.25 19.21
N VAL A 85 16.10 10.45 20.24
CA VAL A 85 17.19 9.46 20.26
C VAL A 85 17.09 8.39 19.15
N LEU A 86 15.91 8.22 18.56
CA LEU A 86 15.66 7.28 17.48
C LEU A 86 15.88 7.89 16.10
N ALA A 87 15.93 9.22 16.01
CA ALA A 87 16.09 9.90 14.74
C ALA A 87 17.53 9.76 14.24
N SER A 88 17.68 9.60 12.92
CA SER A 88 18.99 9.58 12.26
C SER A 88 19.76 10.89 12.46
N ASP A 89 19.02 11.99 12.62
CA ASP A 89 19.55 13.32 12.94
C ASP A 89 18.67 13.96 14.02
N MET A 90 19.24 14.12 15.23
CA MET A 90 18.53 14.71 16.36
C MET A 90 18.27 16.21 16.18
N ASP A 91 19.12 16.93 15.44
CA ASP A 91 18.98 18.38 15.24
C ASP A 91 17.82 18.70 14.28
N LEU A 92 17.45 17.74 13.43
CA LEU A 92 16.32 17.83 12.52
C LEU A 92 15.02 17.25 13.09
N PHE A 93 15.03 16.73 14.33
CA PHE A 93 13.85 16.14 14.95
C PHE A 93 12.81 17.21 15.30
N VAL A 94 11.60 17.05 14.75
CA VAL A 94 10.51 18.01 14.92
C VAL A 94 9.55 17.56 16.02
N HIS A 95 9.16 18.49 16.90
CA HIS A 95 8.06 18.29 17.85
C HIS A 95 6.91 19.23 17.52
N PHE A 96 5.78 18.68 17.08
CA PHE A 96 4.52 19.40 16.98
C PHE A 96 3.62 19.14 18.17
N SER A 97 2.76 20.10 18.49
CA SER A 97 1.77 19.99 19.55
C SER A 97 0.46 20.67 19.16
N THR A 98 -0.69 20.04 19.42
CA THR A 98 -2.03 20.60 19.18
C THR A 98 -3.07 19.92 20.06
N ASP A 99 -4.32 20.37 20.06
CA ASP A 99 -5.42 19.75 20.80
C ASP A 99 -6.13 18.67 19.95
N SER A 100 -6.70 17.63 20.58
CA SER A 100 -7.49 16.58 19.89
C SER A 100 -8.61 17.17 19.03
N ASP A 101 -9.29 18.22 19.50
CA ASP A 101 -10.38 18.88 18.78
C ASP A 101 -9.91 19.49 17.45
N THR A 102 -8.70 20.03 17.41
CA THR A 102 -8.09 20.58 16.19
C THR A 102 -7.96 19.50 15.11
N LEU A 103 -7.45 18.32 15.50
CA LEU A 103 -7.32 17.17 14.59
C LEU A 103 -8.68 16.61 14.18
N GLN A 104 -9.61 16.49 15.13
CA GLN A 104 -10.95 15.94 14.89
C GLN A 104 -11.78 16.82 13.93
N ASN A 105 -11.68 18.13 14.08
CA ASN A 105 -12.38 19.09 13.21
C ASN A 105 -11.66 19.33 11.89
N GLY A 106 -10.39 18.94 11.77
CA GLY A 106 -9.61 19.19 10.59
C GLY A 106 -9.10 20.64 10.48
N ASP A 107 -8.94 21.33 11.62
CA ASP A 107 -8.61 22.75 11.66
C ASP A 107 -7.12 23.00 11.43
N VAL A 108 -6.76 23.13 10.15
CA VAL A 108 -5.38 23.35 9.71
C VAL A 108 -4.85 24.71 10.16
N GLN A 109 -5.71 25.72 10.27
CA GLN A 109 -5.27 27.07 10.66
C GLN A 109 -4.85 27.09 12.11
N ARG A 110 -5.68 26.55 13.00
CA ARG A 110 -5.35 26.42 14.42
C ARG A 110 -4.07 25.60 14.64
N PHE A 111 -3.90 24.51 13.90
CA PHE A 111 -2.66 23.72 13.95
C PHE A 111 -1.41 24.54 13.57
N ILE A 112 -1.51 25.38 12.54
CA ILE A 112 -0.39 26.26 12.12
C ILE A 112 -0.08 27.30 13.20
N GLU A 113 -1.11 27.90 13.81
CA GLU A 113 -0.96 28.86 14.91
C GLU A 113 -0.26 28.21 16.11
N ASP A 114 -0.68 27.01 16.49
CA ASP A 114 -0.11 26.23 17.59
C ASP A 114 1.38 25.93 17.41
N ASN A 115 1.84 25.82 16.16
CA ASN A 115 3.17 25.36 15.82
C ASN A 115 4.02 26.41 15.09
N GLY A 116 3.60 27.68 15.09
CA GLY A 116 4.23 28.76 14.32
C GLY A 116 5.69 29.06 14.67
N GLY A 117 6.17 28.59 15.83
CA GLY A 117 7.58 28.67 16.25
C GLY A 117 8.49 27.59 15.67
N VAL A 118 7.94 26.54 15.05
CA VAL A 118 8.73 25.52 14.36
C VAL A 118 9.15 26.10 13.00
N GLN A 119 10.45 26.38 12.84
CA GLN A 119 11.02 27.06 11.66
C GLN A 119 10.58 26.44 10.31
N THR A 120 10.17 25.18 10.32
CA THR A 120 9.76 24.40 9.14
C THR A 120 8.33 24.68 8.65
N ILE A 121 7.43 25.34 9.42
CA ILE A 121 6.03 25.51 8.97
C ILE A 121 5.87 26.41 7.74
N ARG A 122 6.84 27.26 7.43
CA ARG A 122 6.77 28.21 6.30
C ARG A 122 7.06 27.62 4.91
N GLN A 123 7.53 26.37 4.81
CA GLN A 123 7.77 25.71 3.51
C GLN A 123 6.65 24.76 3.07
N PHE A 124 5.66 24.47 3.93
CA PHE A 124 4.63 23.47 3.67
C PHE A 124 3.32 24.02 3.08
N VAL A 125 3.18 25.34 2.98
CA VAL A 125 2.01 26.00 2.40
C VAL A 125 2.27 26.22 0.90
N GLY A 126 1.93 25.23 0.07
CA GLY A 126 1.81 25.45 -1.38
C GLY A 126 2.32 24.36 -2.30
N SER A 127 3.04 23.34 -1.83
CA SER A 127 3.43 22.25 -2.75
C SER A 127 2.25 21.29 -2.95
N VAL A 128 1.71 21.27 -4.17
CA VAL A 128 0.91 20.16 -4.73
C VAL A 128 1.58 18.83 -4.38
N ALA A 129 0.82 17.72 -4.31
CA ALA A 129 1.38 16.38 -4.15
C ALA A 129 2.44 16.12 -5.23
N VAL A 130 3.71 16.44 -4.94
CA VAL A 130 4.83 16.12 -5.83
C VAL A 130 5.03 14.62 -5.70
N GLU A 131 4.84 13.90 -6.81
CA GLU A 131 5.23 12.49 -6.92
C GLU A 131 6.69 12.37 -6.48
N ARG A 132 7.00 11.40 -5.61
CA ARG A 132 8.37 11.21 -5.13
C ARG A 132 9.22 10.80 -6.33
N GLU A 133 10.12 11.69 -6.74
CA GLU A 133 10.98 11.44 -7.89
C GLU A 133 12.03 10.37 -7.54
N GLY A 134 12.19 9.40 -8.43
CA GLY A 134 13.16 8.32 -8.29
C GLY A 134 12.61 6.98 -8.74
N LEU A 135 13.51 6.00 -8.81
CA LEU A 135 13.20 4.61 -9.11
C LEU A 135 12.86 3.89 -7.81
N LEU A 136 11.80 3.09 -7.82
CA LEU A 136 11.57 2.13 -6.75
C LEU A 136 12.56 0.98 -6.86
N ALA A 137 13.51 0.91 -5.94
CA ALA A 137 14.43 -0.20 -5.85
C ALA A 137 13.89 -1.24 -4.87
N LYS A 138 13.73 -2.47 -5.36
CA LYS A 138 13.37 -3.66 -4.60
C LYS A 138 14.62 -4.48 -4.34
N VAL A 139 14.83 -4.90 -3.10
CA VAL A 139 15.89 -5.83 -2.71
C VAL A 139 15.27 -7.12 -2.17
N CYS A 140 15.67 -8.26 -2.71
CA CYS A 140 15.14 -9.56 -2.31
C CYS A 140 16.23 -10.47 -1.76
N GLU A 141 16.11 -10.89 -0.51
CA GLU A 141 17.06 -11.80 0.12
C GLU A 141 16.36 -13.08 0.59
N ARG A 142 17.04 -14.22 0.44
CA ARG A 142 16.61 -15.47 1.04
C ARG A 142 17.33 -15.73 2.35
N ILE A 143 16.65 -15.48 3.45
CA ILE A 143 17.14 -15.80 4.79
C ILE A 143 17.02 -17.30 5.08
N THR A 144 18.04 -17.86 5.74
CA THR A 144 18.04 -19.27 6.16
C THR A 144 18.52 -19.39 7.60
N ALA A 145 17.60 -19.55 8.55
CA ALA A 145 17.92 -19.71 9.96
C ALA A 145 17.71 -21.16 10.42
N ASN A 146 18.61 -21.69 11.24
CA ASN A 146 18.41 -22.96 11.93
C ASN A 146 18.08 -22.67 13.40
N ILE A 147 16.83 -22.92 13.78
CA ILE A 147 16.29 -22.61 15.09
C ILE A 147 16.22 -23.88 15.90
N ARG A 148 16.68 -23.81 17.14
CA ARG A 148 16.63 -24.93 18.08
C ARG A 148 15.32 -24.89 18.84
N ALA A 149 14.69 -26.04 19.02
CA ALA A 149 13.39 -26.15 19.69
C ALA A 149 13.38 -27.19 20.81
N ASP A 150 14.50 -27.32 21.53
CA ASP A 150 14.59 -28.19 22.70
C ASP A 150 13.90 -27.61 23.95
N ASP A 151 13.72 -26.29 23.99
CA ASP A 151 12.96 -25.58 25.01
C ASP A 151 11.99 -24.61 24.33
N PRO A 152 10.67 -24.88 24.33
CA PRO A 152 9.67 -23.99 23.74
C PRO A 152 9.75 -22.54 24.24
N ASN A 153 10.23 -22.32 25.47
CA ASN A 153 10.37 -20.99 26.04
C ASN A 153 11.58 -20.22 25.48
N LYS A 154 12.51 -20.89 24.79
CA LYS A 154 13.72 -20.29 24.22
C LYS A 154 13.66 -20.10 22.71
N ILE A 155 12.63 -20.61 22.04
CA ILE A 155 12.48 -20.48 20.59
C ILE A 155 12.51 -19.01 20.17
N ALA A 156 11.78 -18.13 20.86
CA ALA A 156 11.75 -16.70 20.57
C ALA A 156 13.13 -16.03 20.76
N GLU A 157 13.86 -16.41 21.82
CA GLU A 157 15.20 -15.88 22.09
C GLU A 157 16.21 -16.35 21.04
N ASP A 158 16.20 -17.64 20.69
CA ASP A 158 17.08 -18.23 19.69
C ASP A 158 16.75 -17.72 18.27
N MET A 159 15.47 -17.46 17.97
CA MET A 159 15.05 -16.76 16.76
C MET A 159 15.65 -15.36 16.71
N SER A 160 15.43 -14.54 17.74
CA SER A 160 15.91 -13.16 17.75
C SER A 160 17.44 -13.08 17.61
N LYS A 161 18.18 -13.99 18.25
CA LYS A 161 19.64 -14.12 18.05
C LYS A 161 20.02 -14.46 16.61
N ALA A 162 19.30 -15.39 15.97
CA ALA A 162 19.56 -15.75 14.59
C ALA A 162 19.31 -14.57 13.65
N PHE A 163 18.21 -13.83 13.83
CA PHE A 163 17.90 -12.65 13.03
C PHE A 163 18.86 -11.48 13.29
N ALA A 164 19.35 -11.31 14.52
CA ALA A 164 20.37 -10.30 14.82
C ALA A 164 21.67 -10.55 14.04
N LEU A 165 22.12 -11.81 13.94
CA LEU A 165 23.30 -12.17 13.15
C LEU A 165 23.10 -11.91 11.65
N GLU A 166 21.91 -12.22 11.12
CA GLU A 166 21.58 -11.91 9.73
C GLU A 166 21.54 -10.38 9.50
N ALA A 167 20.99 -9.61 10.45
CA ALA A 167 20.97 -8.15 10.37
C ALA A 167 22.37 -7.52 10.38
N GLU A 168 23.31 -8.06 11.17
CA GLU A 168 24.72 -7.67 11.14
C GLU A 168 25.39 -8.01 9.79
N ALA A 169 25.02 -9.14 9.18
CA ALA A 169 25.57 -9.55 7.89
C ALA A 169 25.17 -8.60 6.74
N VAL A 170 24.02 -7.91 6.84
CA VAL A 170 23.53 -6.95 5.83
C VAL A 170 24.56 -5.85 5.54
N ASP A 171 25.34 -5.43 6.55
CA ASP A 171 26.36 -4.39 6.44
C ASP A 171 27.50 -4.77 5.48
N THR A 172 27.68 -6.08 5.25
CA THR A 172 28.72 -6.60 4.36
C THR A 172 28.22 -6.92 2.95
N LEU A 173 26.90 -6.81 2.73
CA LEU A 173 26.30 -7.16 1.44
C LEU A 173 26.60 -6.11 0.37
N CYS A 174 26.76 -6.61 -0.84
CA CYS A 174 26.78 -5.86 -2.09
C CYS A 174 25.46 -6.09 -2.83
N PHE A 175 25.08 -5.21 -3.75
CA PHE A 175 23.81 -5.30 -4.46
C PHE A 175 24.02 -5.20 -5.96
N LEU A 176 23.64 -6.26 -6.69
CA LEU A 176 23.74 -6.32 -8.15
C LEU A 176 22.37 -6.06 -8.77
N ASN A 177 22.29 -5.06 -9.64
CA ASN A 177 21.21 -4.96 -10.62
C ASN A 177 21.64 -5.69 -11.89
N THR A 178 20.96 -6.78 -12.21
CA THR A 178 21.30 -7.65 -13.35
C THR A 178 21.00 -7.00 -14.68
N ASP A 179 19.92 -6.25 -14.78
CA ASP A 179 19.41 -5.71 -16.05
C ASP A 179 20.33 -4.61 -16.61
N LYS A 180 20.86 -3.78 -15.71
CA LYS A 180 21.78 -2.69 -16.04
C LYS A 180 23.25 -3.08 -15.81
N ASN A 181 23.51 -4.28 -15.27
CA ASN A 181 24.84 -4.79 -14.94
C ASN A 181 25.64 -3.84 -14.04
N ILE A 182 25.02 -3.35 -12.96
CA ILE A 182 25.61 -2.43 -11.99
C ILE A 182 25.68 -3.10 -10.62
N ILE A 183 26.81 -2.97 -9.93
CA ILE A 183 26.99 -3.46 -8.56
C ILE A 183 27.27 -2.32 -7.59
N PHE A 184 26.53 -2.25 -6.49
CA PHE A 184 26.81 -1.36 -5.36
C PHE A 184 27.52 -2.15 -4.27
N ALA A 185 28.69 -1.67 -3.83
CA ALA A 185 29.57 -2.37 -2.90
C ALA A 185 30.51 -1.36 -2.22
N ASP A 186 30.99 -1.66 -1.01
CA ASP A 186 32.05 -0.88 -0.37
C ASP A 186 33.33 -1.00 -1.21
N ARG A 187 33.74 0.08 -1.91
CA ARG A 187 34.97 0.13 -2.70
C ARG A 187 35.71 1.45 -2.44
N ASN A 188 37.04 1.40 -2.49
CA ASN A 188 37.88 2.59 -2.51
C ASN A 188 37.50 3.45 -3.74
N GLU A 189 37.18 4.72 -3.49
CA GLU A 189 36.55 5.79 -4.31
C GLU A 189 36.91 5.89 -5.81
N SER A 190 37.94 5.19 -6.29
CA SER A 190 38.49 5.30 -7.64
C SER A 190 37.78 4.51 -8.75
N GLN A 191 36.79 3.67 -8.44
CA GLN A 191 35.96 2.95 -9.42
C GLN A 191 34.50 2.83 -8.96
N LEU A 192 33.91 3.93 -8.46
CA LEU A 192 32.50 3.95 -8.11
C LEU A 192 31.66 3.80 -9.40
N PRO A 193 30.77 2.79 -9.50
CA PRO A 193 29.86 2.69 -10.63
C PRO A 193 28.96 3.92 -10.66
N ASN A 194 28.81 4.51 -11.83
CA ASN A 194 27.87 5.61 -12.04
C ASN A 194 26.44 5.09 -11.84
N ILE A 195 25.60 5.83 -11.11
CA ILE A 195 24.18 5.51 -10.93
C ILE A 195 23.35 5.79 -12.18
N SER A 196 23.84 6.64 -13.10
CA SER A 196 23.12 7.07 -14.31
C SER A 196 22.54 5.93 -15.16
N PRO A 197 23.22 4.78 -15.37
CA PRO A 197 22.67 3.72 -16.22
C PRO A 197 21.37 3.10 -15.69
N LEU A 198 21.07 3.22 -14.39
CA LEU A 198 19.76 2.85 -13.84
C LEU A 198 18.62 3.67 -14.47
N PHE A 199 18.91 4.91 -14.86
CA PHE A 199 17.94 5.86 -15.40
C PHE A 199 17.95 5.91 -16.94
N ASP A 200 18.76 5.09 -17.61
CA ASP A 200 18.81 5.05 -19.07
C ASP A 200 17.44 4.70 -19.67
N GLY A 201 16.94 5.60 -20.52
CA GLY A 201 15.62 5.51 -21.15
C GLY A 201 14.49 6.16 -20.36
N ILE A 202 14.76 6.65 -19.14
CA ILE A 202 13.76 7.23 -18.23
C ILE A 202 13.95 8.74 -18.17
N LYS A 203 13.01 9.50 -18.73
CA LYS A 203 13.10 10.99 -18.76
C LYS A 203 12.84 11.63 -17.40
N LYS A 204 11.90 11.07 -16.64
CA LYS A 204 11.50 11.55 -15.29
C LYS A 204 11.01 10.35 -14.49
N ALA A 205 11.85 9.85 -13.59
CA ALA A 205 11.57 8.64 -12.83
C ALA A 205 10.45 8.88 -11.80
N GLN A 206 9.43 8.04 -11.81
CA GLN A 206 8.32 8.04 -10.87
C GLN A 206 8.29 6.70 -10.12
N PHE A 207 8.43 6.73 -8.79
CA PHE A 207 8.62 5.51 -8.00
C PHE A 207 7.45 4.52 -8.08
N ASP A 208 6.25 4.98 -8.39
CA ASP A 208 5.04 4.18 -8.54
C ASP A 208 4.87 3.58 -9.94
N LYS A 209 5.80 3.87 -10.87
CA LYS A 209 5.79 3.37 -12.25
C LYS A 209 7.11 2.72 -12.66
N ASP A 210 8.22 3.34 -12.29
CA ASP A 210 9.56 2.92 -12.64
C ASP A 210 10.20 2.19 -11.45
N TRP A 211 10.55 0.92 -11.65
CA TRP A 211 11.15 0.09 -10.61
C TRP A 211 12.35 -0.70 -11.13
N VAL A 212 13.22 -1.10 -10.21
CA VAL A 212 14.41 -1.90 -10.47
C VAL A 212 14.60 -2.92 -9.35
N GLU A 213 15.15 -4.09 -9.67
CA GLU A 213 15.46 -5.13 -8.68
C GLU A 213 16.97 -5.22 -8.43
N PHE A 214 17.32 -5.49 -7.17
CA PHE A 214 18.68 -5.73 -6.73
C PHE A 214 18.79 -7.09 -6.04
N VAL A 215 19.81 -7.84 -6.44
CA VAL A 215 20.19 -9.11 -5.85
C VAL A 215 21.29 -8.87 -4.82
N PRO A 216 21.06 -9.16 -3.53
CA PRO A 216 22.11 -9.14 -2.52
C PRO A 216 23.17 -10.21 -2.81
N LEU A 217 24.44 -9.82 -2.69
CA LEU A 217 25.60 -10.67 -2.87
C LEU A 217 26.49 -10.59 -1.63
N GLN A 218 26.88 -11.75 -1.12
CA GLN A 218 27.87 -11.86 -0.05
C GLN A 218 29.24 -12.22 -0.64
N ALA A 219 30.28 -11.51 -0.20
CA ALA A 219 31.64 -11.83 -0.61
C ALA A 219 32.08 -13.18 -0.03
N ILE A 220 32.62 -14.06 -0.87
CA ILE A 220 33.14 -15.39 -0.45
C ILE A 220 34.44 -15.27 0.35
N SER A 221 35.16 -14.16 0.19
CA SER A 221 36.45 -13.88 0.82
C SER A 221 36.40 -12.51 1.49
N THR A 222 36.27 -12.48 2.81
CA THR A 222 36.71 -11.31 3.60
C THR A 222 38.23 -11.32 3.54
N ALA A 223 38.83 -10.44 2.74
CA ALA A 223 40.27 -10.25 2.80
C ALA A 223 40.60 -9.73 4.20
N SER A 224 41.11 -10.64 5.04
CA SER A 224 41.59 -10.32 6.38
C SER A 224 42.81 -9.44 6.24
N ASN A 225 42.63 -8.13 6.37
CA ASN A 225 43.74 -7.24 6.68
C ASN A 225 44.24 -7.58 8.09
N GLY A 226 45.17 -8.53 8.16
CA GLY A 226 46.07 -8.73 9.28
C GLY A 226 45.45 -9.28 10.56
N ASN A 227 45.90 -10.49 10.93
CA ASN A 227 45.79 -11.15 12.23
C ASN A 227 44.40 -11.67 12.63
N GLY A 228 44.14 -12.90 12.19
CA GLY A 228 43.19 -13.78 12.86
C GLY A 228 42.26 -14.52 11.91
N GLU A 229 42.82 -15.35 11.01
CA GLU A 229 42.01 -16.41 10.42
C GLU A 229 41.57 -17.37 11.53
N THR A 230 40.38 -17.16 12.09
CA THR A 230 39.60 -18.27 12.62
C THR A 230 39.20 -19.11 11.42
N ARG A 231 40.06 -20.07 11.05
CA ARG A 231 39.66 -21.23 10.25
C ARG A 231 38.31 -21.69 10.80
N LEU A 232 37.29 -21.77 9.95
CA LEU A 232 36.03 -22.45 10.26
C LEU A 232 36.37 -23.92 10.51
N VAL A 233 36.83 -24.23 11.72
CA VAL A 233 36.88 -25.60 12.22
C VAL A 233 35.42 -25.93 12.53
N PRO A 234 34.79 -26.90 11.85
CA PRO A 234 33.44 -27.30 12.20
C PRO A 234 33.46 -27.83 13.64
N ILE A 235 32.99 -26.99 14.57
CA ILE A 235 32.83 -27.38 15.96
C ILE A 235 31.57 -28.24 16.02
N VAL A 236 31.75 -29.56 15.94
CA VAL A 236 30.67 -30.51 16.19
C VAL A 236 30.43 -30.56 17.71
N LYS A 237 29.46 -29.76 18.19
CA LYS A 237 28.97 -29.88 19.57
C LYS A 237 28.05 -31.10 19.66
N VAL A 238 28.58 -32.23 20.10
CA VAL A 238 27.79 -33.43 20.41
C VAL A 238 27.11 -33.23 21.77
N LYS A 239 25.77 -33.21 21.79
CA LYS A 239 24.98 -33.27 23.03
C LYS A 239 24.34 -34.65 23.15
N ASN A 240 24.22 -35.13 24.39
CA ASN A 240 23.47 -36.34 24.70
C ASN A 240 21.97 -36.02 24.70
N GLY A 241 21.19 -36.76 23.89
CA GLY A 241 19.74 -36.68 23.81
C GLY A 241 19.21 -36.20 22.45
N PRO A 242 17.92 -36.41 22.16
CA PRO A 242 17.29 -35.93 20.93
C PRO A 242 17.25 -34.39 20.93
N VAL A 243 17.63 -33.78 19.81
CA VAL A 243 17.52 -32.32 19.59
C VAL A 243 16.69 -32.09 18.35
N THR A 244 15.60 -31.33 18.49
CA THR A 244 14.78 -30.89 17.35
C THR A 244 15.31 -29.56 16.83
N HIS A 245 15.56 -29.51 15.53
CA HIS A 245 15.94 -28.29 14.81
C HIS A 245 14.91 -28.00 13.74
N TYR A 246 14.47 -26.74 13.67
CA TYR A 246 13.66 -26.23 12.58
C TYR A 246 14.56 -25.42 11.66
N ARG A 247 14.44 -25.67 10.35
CA ARG A 247 15.10 -24.85 9.34
C ARG A 247 14.07 -23.91 8.74
N LEU A 248 14.18 -22.63 9.09
CA LEU A 248 13.40 -21.57 8.48
C LEU A 248 14.07 -21.14 7.19
N LYS A 249 13.29 -21.06 6.12
CA LYS A 249 13.67 -20.43 4.86
C LYS A 249 12.57 -19.45 4.50
N ALA A 250 12.92 -18.19 4.31
CA ALA A 250 11.97 -17.19 3.88
C ALA A 250 12.60 -16.27 2.85
N LEU A 251 11.76 -15.75 1.97
CA LEU A 251 12.13 -14.68 1.06
C LEU A 251 11.61 -13.39 1.67
N ILE A 252 12.51 -12.45 1.93
CA ILE A 252 12.17 -11.12 2.42
C ILE A 252 12.44 -10.10 1.34
N SER A 253 11.67 -9.02 1.34
CA SER A 253 11.81 -7.95 0.37
C SER A 253 11.82 -6.59 1.07
N GLY A 254 12.87 -5.82 0.82
CA GLY A 254 13.00 -4.43 1.23
C GLY A 254 12.77 -3.49 0.05
N TYR A 255 12.34 -2.25 0.34
CA TYR A 255 12.07 -1.24 -0.68
C TYR A 255 12.73 0.09 -0.34
N THR A 256 13.23 0.77 -1.36
CA THR A 256 13.77 2.13 -1.24
C THR A 256 13.53 2.92 -2.52
N ILE A 257 13.73 4.24 -2.48
CA ILE A 257 13.75 5.09 -3.66
C ILE A 257 15.19 5.49 -3.94
N ILE A 258 15.64 5.25 -5.17
CA ILE A 258 16.93 5.70 -5.69
C ILE A 258 16.69 6.86 -6.64
N ARG A 259 17.39 7.96 -6.42
CA ARG A 259 17.22 9.23 -7.14
C ARG A 259 18.42 9.47 -8.04
N ALA A 260 18.21 10.15 -9.16
CA ALA A 260 19.29 10.44 -10.10
C ALA A 260 20.44 11.26 -9.49
N LYS A 261 20.16 11.99 -8.40
CA LYS A 261 21.13 12.79 -7.64
C LYS A 261 21.88 12.02 -6.56
N ASP A 262 21.46 10.80 -6.22
CA ASP A 262 22.09 10.05 -5.13
C ASP A 262 23.50 9.62 -5.53
N SER A 263 24.42 9.63 -4.58
CA SER A 263 25.69 8.92 -4.75
C SER A 263 25.48 7.41 -4.64
N THR A 264 26.43 6.65 -5.15
CA THR A 264 26.43 5.19 -5.05
C THR A 264 26.43 4.71 -3.60
N ASP A 265 27.11 5.42 -2.69
CA ASP A 265 27.13 5.11 -1.26
C ASP A 265 25.78 5.34 -0.59
N VAL A 266 25.08 6.42 -0.96
CA VAL A 266 23.72 6.69 -0.48
C VAL A 266 22.76 5.60 -0.97
N ALA A 267 22.86 5.20 -2.24
CA ALA A 267 22.05 4.11 -2.79
C ALA A 267 22.34 2.77 -2.11
N LEU A 268 23.62 2.46 -1.87
CA LEU A 268 24.06 1.27 -1.15
C LEU A 268 23.49 1.22 0.28
N GLU A 269 23.64 2.31 1.05
CA GLU A 269 23.14 2.34 2.43
C GLU A 269 21.61 2.27 2.47
N ARG A 270 20.92 2.95 1.55
CA ARG A 270 19.45 2.82 1.44
C ARG A 270 19.01 1.37 1.17
N LEU A 271 19.71 0.62 0.31
CA LEU A 271 19.40 -0.80 0.08
C LEU A 271 19.65 -1.65 1.33
N ARG A 272 20.75 -1.39 2.06
CA ARG A 272 21.03 -2.05 3.34
C ARG A 272 19.94 -1.77 4.37
N VAL A 273 19.58 -0.50 4.58
CA VAL A 273 18.48 -0.12 5.50
C VAL A 273 17.16 -0.76 5.08
N ALA A 274 16.84 -0.80 3.78
CA ALA A 274 15.62 -1.44 3.29
C ALA A 274 15.55 -2.92 3.67
N LEU A 275 16.68 -3.62 3.54
CA LEU A 275 16.79 -5.03 3.90
C LEU A 275 16.75 -5.23 5.43
N ARG A 276 17.47 -4.42 6.22
CA ARG A 276 17.39 -4.45 7.70
C ARG A 276 15.96 -4.23 8.21
N ARG A 277 15.21 -3.30 7.60
CA ARG A 277 13.79 -3.05 7.92
C ARG A 277 12.92 -4.27 7.58
N ALA A 278 13.13 -4.90 6.43
CA ALA A 278 12.41 -6.12 6.05
C ALA A 278 12.70 -7.28 7.00
N LEU A 279 13.97 -7.50 7.38
CA LEU A 279 14.36 -8.48 8.40
C LEU A 279 13.66 -8.21 9.73
N PHE A 280 13.67 -6.95 10.20
CA PHE A 280 13.04 -6.56 11.46
C PHE A 280 11.54 -6.86 11.47
N LEU A 281 10.81 -6.48 10.41
CA LEU A 281 9.38 -6.76 10.30
C LEU A 281 9.11 -8.28 10.27
N PHE A 282 9.92 -9.02 9.52
CA PHE A 282 9.80 -10.47 9.43
C PHE A 282 10.03 -11.13 10.79
N GLU A 283 11.10 -10.76 11.51
CA GLU A 283 11.41 -11.25 12.85
C GLU A 283 10.25 -11.00 13.81
N LYS A 284 9.72 -9.77 13.85
CA LYS A 284 8.62 -9.40 14.74
C LYS A 284 7.35 -10.20 14.44
N CYS A 285 7.01 -10.38 13.16
CA CYS A 285 5.86 -11.16 12.77
C CYS A 285 6.05 -12.65 13.09
N ALA A 286 7.19 -13.24 12.71
CA ALA A 286 7.47 -14.65 12.92
C ALA A 286 7.51 -15.01 14.41
N THR A 287 8.16 -14.18 15.23
CA THR A 287 8.21 -14.38 16.68
C THR A 287 6.83 -14.30 17.30
N SER A 288 6.01 -13.32 16.90
CA SER A 288 4.66 -13.13 17.45
C SER A 288 3.70 -14.25 17.04
N ALA A 289 3.72 -14.65 15.76
CA ALA A 289 2.86 -15.71 15.24
C ALA A 289 3.21 -17.08 15.83
N ASN A 290 4.50 -17.40 15.91
CA ASN A 290 4.95 -18.68 16.48
C ASN A 290 4.70 -18.75 17.99
N PHE A 291 4.81 -17.61 18.70
CA PHE A 291 4.42 -17.54 20.10
C PHE A 291 2.92 -17.78 20.29
N ALA A 292 2.07 -17.16 19.46
CA ALA A 292 0.62 -17.29 19.56
C ALA A 292 0.13 -18.72 19.27
N THR A 293 0.77 -19.42 18.35
CA THR A 293 0.34 -20.76 17.90
C THR A 293 1.10 -21.91 18.53
N GLN A 294 2.22 -21.62 19.20
CA GLN A 294 3.15 -22.62 19.70
C GLN A 294 3.68 -23.56 18.61
N ASP A 295 3.64 -23.12 17.34
CA ASP A 295 4.13 -23.86 16.17
C ASP A 295 4.85 -22.91 15.20
N PHE A 296 5.57 -23.46 14.23
CA PHE A 296 6.24 -22.69 13.18
C PHE A 296 5.28 -22.35 12.05
N ILE A 297 4.91 -21.08 11.96
CA ILE A 297 4.08 -20.54 10.90
C ILE A 297 4.95 -19.88 9.83
N GLU A 298 4.62 -20.15 8.57
CA GLU A 298 5.21 -19.47 7.42
C GLU A 298 4.80 -17.98 7.46
N VAL A 299 5.77 -17.08 7.31
CA VAL A 299 5.51 -15.63 7.22
C VAL A 299 5.84 -15.15 5.82
N GLN A 300 5.02 -14.26 5.29
CA GLN A 300 5.17 -13.67 3.97
C GLN A 300 5.24 -12.15 4.06
N CYS A 301 6.07 -11.53 3.21
CA CYS A 301 6.22 -10.08 3.12
C CYS A 301 5.37 -9.53 1.97
N TYR A 302 4.63 -8.48 2.25
CA TYR A 302 3.78 -7.75 1.31
C TYR A 302 4.19 -6.29 1.26
N ALA A 303 3.99 -5.65 0.11
CA ALA A 303 4.17 -4.22 -0.07
C ALA A 303 2.91 -3.63 -0.71
N PHE A 304 2.46 -2.50 -0.18
CA PHE A 304 1.26 -1.80 -0.59
C PHE A 304 1.59 -0.37 -0.98
N LEU A 305 1.01 0.11 -2.08
CA LEU A 305 1.07 1.51 -2.47
C LEU A 305 -0.10 2.27 -1.83
N CYS A 306 0.18 2.98 -0.74
CA CYS A 306 -0.81 3.72 0.02
C CYS A 306 -0.53 5.23 -0.08
N GLU A 307 -1.42 5.97 -0.74
CA GLU A 307 -1.38 7.44 -0.73
C GLU A 307 -0.07 8.08 -1.27
N GLY A 308 0.64 7.38 -2.15
CA GLY A 308 1.97 7.80 -2.64
C GLY A 308 3.14 7.33 -1.78
N ASN A 309 2.91 6.33 -0.91
CA ASN A 309 3.90 5.70 -0.05
C ASN A 309 3.92 4.20 -0.24
N ILE A 310 5.06 3.58 0.03
CA ILE A 310 5.18 2.13 0.09
C ILE A 310 5.13 1.72 1.54
N ILE A 311 4.17 0.85 1.84
CA ILE A 311 3.93 0.25 3.13
C ILE A 311 4.28 -1.24 3.02
N CYS A 312 5.25 -1.68 3.81
CA CYS A 312 5.71 -3.05 3.90
C CYS A 312 5.11 -3.69 5.15
N VAL A 313 4.49 -4.86 5.00
CA VAL A 313 3.91 -5.62 6.11
C VAL A 313 4.30 -7.08 5.99
N CYS A 314 4.56 -7.73 7.12
CA CYS A 314 4.73 -9.17 7.18
C CYS A 314 3.46 -9.80 7.76
N TYR A 315 2.95 -10.84 7.12
CA TYR A 315 1.78 -11.58 7.58
C TYR A 315 2.07 -13.07 7.71
N PRO A 316 1.57 -13.73 8.77
CA PRO A 316 1.59 -15.17 8.86
C PRO A 316 0.62 -15.77 7.84
N ARG A 317 1.00 -16.90 7.26
CA ARG A 317 0.14 -17.71 6.39
C ARG A 317 -0.59 -18.73 7.26
N SER A 318 -1.90 -18.59 7.35
CA SER A 318 -2.77 -19.50 8.09
C SER A 318 -4.13 -19.57 7.42
N ASP A 319 -4.79 -20.73 7.47
CA ASP A 319 -6.19 -20.87 7.07
C ASP A 319 -7.16 -20.51 8.22
N ASP A 320 -6.62 -20.22 9.41
CA ASP A 320 -7.38 -19.74 10.57
C ASP A 320 -7.59 -18.23 10.50
N GLU A 321 -8.73 -17.81 9.95
CA GLU A 321 -9.12 -16.40 9.87
C GLU A 321 -9.21 -15.73 11.24
N ALA A 322 -9.60 -16.45 12.30
CA ALA A 322 -9.70 -15.85 13.63
C ALA A 322 -8.30 -15.54 14.20
N LEU A 323 -7.33 -16.41 13.97
CA LEU A 323 -5.92 -16.16 14.28
C LEU A 323 -5.38 -15.00 13.45
N LEU A 324 -5.66 -14.96 12.15
CA LEU A 324 -5.23 -13.86 11.28
C LEU A 324 -5.84 -12.53 11.72
N ILE A 325 -7.13 -12.49 12.05
CA ILE A 325 -7.81 -11.32 12.60
C ILE A 325 -7.21 -10.94 13.95
N GLN A 326 -6.91 -11.90 14.83
CA GLN A 326 -6.30 -11.62 16.13
C GLN A 326 -4.89 -11.02 15.99
N LEU A 327 -4.06 -11.58 15.11
CA LEU A 327 -2.72 -11.08 14.81
C LEU A 327 -2.78 -9.75 14.05
N PHE A 328 -3.75 -9.59 13.16
CA PHE A 328 -4.05 -8.32 12.50
C PHE A 328 -4.50 -7.28 13.52
N CYS A 329 -5.36 -7.61 14.47
CA CYS A 329 -5.82 -6.75 15.57
C CYS A 329 -4.69 -6.38 16.53
N SER A 330 -3.73 -7.27 16.79
CA SER A 330 -2.55 -6.93 17.60
C SER A 330 -1.57 -6.03 16.83
N VAL A 331 -1.41 -6.24 15.52
CA VAL A 331 -0.62 -5.38 14.62
C VAL A 331 -1.31 -4.04 14.33
N SER A 332 -2.64 -3.98 14.31
CA SER A 332 -3.43 -2.74 14.14
C SER A 332 -3.63 -2.00 15.46
N ARG A 333 -3.60 -2.68 16.62
CA ARG A 333 -3.29 -2.04 17.92
C ARG A 333 -1.85 -1.53 17.97
N ALA A 334 -0.93 -2.11 17.20
CA ALA A 334 0.38 -1.53 16.88
C ALA A 334 0.36 -0.54 15.69
N GLY A 335 -0.83 -0.10 15.25
CA GLY A 335 -1.02 1.17 14.54
C GLY A 335 -1.09 1.14 13.02
N PHE A 336 -1.34 -0.01 12.36
CA PHE A 336 -1.07 -0.10 10.92
C PHE A 336 -2.21 -0.20 9.90
N LEU A 337 -3.46 -0.54 10.22
CA LEU A 337 -4.43 -0.80 9.13
C LEU A 337 -5.60 0.16 9.12
N LEU A 338 -5.44 1.23 8.34
CA LEU A 338 -6.53 1.99 7.72
C LEU A 338 -6.11 2.83 6.51
N LEU A 339 -4.94 2.54 5.91
CA LEU A 339 -4.43 3.28 4.75
C LEU A 339 -4.71 2.60 3.39
N LEU A 340 -5.33 1.41 3.39
CA LEU A 340 -5.71 0.71 2.17
C LEU A 340 -7.05 1.23 1.66
N LYS A 341 -6.99 2.36 0.94
CA LYS A 341 -7.94 2.63 -0.15
C LYS A 341 -7.11 2.94 -1.39
N SER A 342 -6.61 1.91 -2.04
CA SER A 342 -5.90 2.05 -3.31
C SER A 342 -6.86 1.94 -4.47
N HIS A 343 -6.99 3.03 -5.21
CA HIS A 343 -7.15 3.20 -6.67
C HIS A 343 -7.79 2.07 -7.49
N VAL A 344 -8.68 2.50 -8.39
CA VAL A 344 -9.29 1.70 -9.46
C VAL A 344 -8.19 1.18 -10.38
N GLY A 345 -7.82 -0.10 -10.24
CA GLY A 345 -7.11 -0.82 -11.30
C GLY A 345 -8.14 -1.41 -12.26
N ILE A 346 -7.91 -1.18 -13.55
CA ILE A 346 -8.73 -1.69 -14.65
C ILE A 346 -7.93 -2.81 -15.29
N VAL A 347 -8.47 -4.03 -15.30
CA VAL A 347 -7.90 -5.12 -16.09
C VAL A 347 -8.44 -5.00 -17.51
N VAL A 348 -7.57 -4.91 -18.51
CA VAL A 348 -7.94 -4.71 -19.93
C VAL A 348 -7.69 -5.97 -20.76
N LYS A 349 -8.72 -6.32 -21.55
CA LYS A 349 -8.80 -7.23 -22.72
C LYS A 349 -8.23 -8.67 -22.61
N ASP A 350 -9.15 -9.62 -22.50
CA ASP A 350 -8.94 -11.06 -22.71
C ASP A 350 -8.78 -11.51 -24.20
N GLY A 351 -8.14 -10.72 -25.07
CA GLY A 351 -7.91 -11.07 -26.49
C GLY A 351 -9.16 -11.27 -27.37
N VAL A 352 -10.38 -11.18 -26.80
CA VAL A 352 -11.67 -11.27 -27.51
C VAL A 352 -12.00 -9.93 -28.20
N ASP A 353 -12.34 -9.98 -29.48
CA ASP A 353 -12.96 -8.85 -30.20
C ASP A 353 -14.44 -8.74 -29.82
N ASP A 354 -14.72 -7.81 -28.91
CA ASP A 354 -16.05 -7.52 -28.39
C ASP A 354 -16.61 -6.17 -28.88
N THR A 355 -16.09 -5.68 -30.01
CA THR A 355 -16.54 -4.45 -30.65
C THR A 355 -18.03 -4.50 -30.95
N GLY A 356 -18.78 -3.53 -30.41
CA GLY A 356 -20.22 -3.37 -30.65
C GLY A 356 -21.16 -4.14 -29.70
N TRP A 357 -20.64 -4.96 -28.77
CA TRP A 357 -21.48 -5.70 -27.82
C TRP A 357 -20.88 -5.87 -26.42
N GLY A 358 -19.58 -5.67 -26.26
CA GLY A 358 -18.83 -5.93 -25.02
C GLY A 358 -18.85 -4.83 -23.96
N CYS A 359 -19.39 -3.65 -24.24
CA CYS A 359 -19.24 -2.46 -23.39
C CYS A 359 -19.66 -2.68 -21.93
N ALA A 360 -20.82 -3.31 -21.70
CA ALA A 360 -21.29 -3.63 -20.36
C ALA A 360 -20.46 -4.73 -19.67
N TYR A 361 -19.98 -5.72 -20.43
CA TYR A 361 -19.08 -6.77 -19.91
C TYR A 361 -17.78 -6.14 -19.39
N ARG A 362 -17.16 -5.24 -20.16
CA ARG A 362 -15.94 -4.53 -19.75
C ARG A 362 -16.15 -3.63 -18.54
N SER A 363 -17.31 -2.97 -18.46
CA SER A 363 -17.67 -2.22 -17.25
C SER A 363 -17.82 -3.12 -16.03
N LEU A 364 -18.38 -4.33 -16.17
CA LEU A 364 -18.46 -5.31 -15.09
C LEU A 364 -17.05 -5.77 -14.68
N GLN A 365 -16.19 -6.07 -15.65
CA GLN A 365 -14.80 -6.47 -15.40
C GLN A 365 -14.02 -5.37 -14.65
N SER A 366 -14.29 -4.10 -14.94
CA SER A 366 -13.69 -2.95 -14.24
C SER A 366 -14.21 -2.80 -12.80
N ILE A 367 -15.49 -3.07 -12.56
CA ILE A 367 -16.05 -3.14 -11.20
C ILE A 367 -15.42 -4.32 -10.44
N TRP A 368 -15.29 -5.47 -11.10
CA TRP A 368 -14.74 -6.68 -10.50
C TRP A 368 -13.26 -6.51 -10.14
N SER A 369 -12.45 -5.91 -11.02
CA SER A 369 -11.05 -5.63 -10.72
C SER A 369 -10.92 -4.68 -9.52
N TRP A 370 -11.82 -3.69 -9.41
CA TRP A 370 -11.89 -2.85 -8.21
C TRP A 370 -12.21 -3.66 -6.94
N LEU A 371 -13.17 -4.60 -7.01
CA LEU A 371 -13.51 -5.48 -5.88
C LEU A 371 -12.32 -6.35 -5.44
N ILE A 372 -11.54 -6.89 -6.39
CA ILE A 372 -10.31 -7.63 -6.09
C ILE A 372 -9.31 -6.73 -5.39
N LEU A 373 -9.05 -5.54 -5.93
CA LEU A 373 -8.04 -4.61 -5.41
C LEU A 373 -8.42 -4.01 -4.04
N GLN A 374 -9.71 -3.96 -3.71
CA GLN A 374 -10.19 -3.59 -2.38
C GLN A 374 -10.27 -4.79 -1.40
N GLY A 375 -9.92 -6.00 -1.84
CA GLY A 375 -10.00 -7.20 -0.99
C GLY A 375 -11.42 -7.73 -0.77
N HIS A 376 -12.42 -7.30 -1.54
CA HIS A 376 -13.79 -7.81 -1.45
C HIS A 376 -13.95 -9.21 -2.06
N THR A 377 -13.02 -9.65 -2.90
CA THR A 377 -12.99 -11.02 -3.44
C THR A 377 -11.59 -11.39 -3.92
N ASP A 378 -11.26 -12.68 -3.86
CA ASP A 378 -10.08 -13.30 -4.45
C ASP A 378 -10.38 -13.98 -5.80
N LYS A 379 -11.65 -14.03 -6.21
CA LYS A 379 -12.06 -14.64 -7.48
C LYS A 379 -11.53 -13.83 -8.65
N PRO A 380 -10.94 -14.48 -9.68
CA PRO A 380 -10.43 -13.78 -10.84
C PRO A 380 -11.54 -13.05 -11.59
N VAL A 381 -11.17 -12.00 -12.33
CA VAL A 381 -12.10 -11.26 -13.19
C VAL A 381 -12.76 -12.24 -14.18
N PRO A 382 -14.10 -12.28 -14.27
CA PRO A 382 -14.78 -13.25 -15.11
C PRO A 382 -14.68 -12.87 -16.58
N THR A 383 -14.57 -13.88 -17.43
CA THR A 383 -14.65 -13.77 -18.89
C THR A 383 -16.09 -13.48 -19.34
N HIS A 384 -16.29 -12.99 -20.58
CA HIS A 384 -17.65 -12.82 -21.14
C HIS A 384 -18.47 -14.10 -21.06
N ARG A 385 -17.84 -15.25 -21.32
CA ARG A 385 -18.51 -16.55 -21.28
C ARG A 385 -19.01 -16.88 -19.88
N GLN A 386 -18.18 -16.68 -18.85
CA GLN A 386 -18.59 -16.92 -17.46
C GLN A 386 -19.72 -15.99 -17.01
N ILE A 387 -19.70 -14.73 -17.47
CA ILE A 387 -20.79 -13.77 -17.23
C ILE A 387 -22.09 -14.29 -17.89
N GLN A 388 -22.01 -14.78 -19.13
CA GLN A 388 -23.16 -15.36 -19.83
C GLN A 388 -23.68 -16.64 -19.17
N GLU A 389 -22.77 -17.50 -18.71
CA GLU A 389 -23.10 -18.72 -17.96
C GLU A 389 -23.83 -18.38 -16.66
N SER A 390 -23.38 -17.37 -15.91
CA SER A 390 -24.07 -16.91 -14.70
C SER A 390 -25.51 -16.45 -14.96
N LEU A 391 -25.76 -15.75 -16.07
CA LEU A 391 -27.10 -15.30 -16.46
C LEU A 391 -28.02 -16.43 -16.91
N TYR A 392 -27.44 -17.47 -17.53
CA TYR A 392 -28.16 -18.69 -17.85
C TYR A 392 -28.51 -19.48 -16.57
N GLU A 393 -27.55 -19.65 -15.66
CA GLU A 393 -27.71 -20.43 -14.43
C GLU A 393 -28.78 -19.84 -13.50
N CYS A 394 -28.93 -18.52 -13.45
CA CYS A 394 -30.00 -17.88 -12.67
C CYS A 394 -31.34 -17.76 -13.41
N GLY A 395 -31.43 -18.29 -14.64
CA GLY A 395 -32.65 -18.32 -15.43
C GLY A 395 -33.04 -16.99 -16.10
N ASP A 396 -32.15 -15.99 -16.14
CA ASP A 396 -32.42 -14.72 -16.84
C ASP A 396 -32.33 -14.89 -18.38
N LYS A 397 -31.37 -15.69 -18.85
CA LYS A 397 -31.13 -15.95 -20.28
C LYS A 397 -31.25 -17.44 -20.62
N ASP A 398 -31.46 -17.74 -21.90
CA ASP A 398 -31.51 -19.12 -22.39
C ASP A 398 -30.11 -19.69 -22.67
N ALA A 399 -30.02 -21.01 -22.87
CA ALA A 399 -28.74 -21.68 -23.11
C ALA A 399 -28.01 -21.19 -24.38
N LYS A 400 -28.74 -20.61 -25.35
CA LYS A 400 -28.16 -20.08 -26.60
C LYS A 400 -27.43 -18.75 -26.38
N PHE A 401 -27.72 -18.07 -25.27
CA PHE A 401 -27.04 -16.84 -24.87
C PHE A 401 -25.55 -17.08 -24.56
N VAL A 402 -25.21 -18.25 -24.04
CA VAL A 402 -23.83 -18.62 -23.69
C VAL A 402 -22.99 -18.79 -24.94
N GLY A 403 -21.89 -18.03 -25.04
CA GLY A 403 -21.02 -17.94 -26.21
C GLY A 403 -21.55 -17.01 -27.30
N SER A 404 -22.67 -16.31 -27.07
CA SER A 404 -23.20 -15.32 -28.02
C SER A 404 -22.42 -14.00 -27.98
N ARG A 405 -22.79 -13.08 -28.89
CA ARG A 405 -22.31 -11.69 -28.92
C ARG A 405 -23.43 -10.70 -28.56
N GLN A 406 -24.38 -11.13 -27.72
CA GLN A 406 -25.49 -10.28 -27.31
C GLN A 406 -25.03 -9.30 -26.23
N TRP A 407 -25.61 -8.10 -26.26
CA TRP A 407 -25.37 -7.07 -25.25
C TRP A 407 -26.17 -7.37 -23.98
N ILE A 408 -25.69 -6.83 -22.86
CA ILE A 408 -26.34 -6.87 -21.54
C ILE A 408 -26.38 -5.46 -20.94
N GLY A 409 -27.17 -5.26 -19.89
CA GLY A 409 -27.31 -3.98 -19.22
C GLY A 409 -27.11 -4.05 -17.71
N SER A 410 -27.46 -2.94 -17.06
CA SER A 410 -27.27 -2.73 -15.62
C SER A 410 -28.00 -3.78 -14.76
N MET A 411 -29.16 -4.30 -15.23
CA MET A 411 -29.90 -5.34 -14.52
C MET A 411 -29.17 -6.68 -14.56
N GLU A 412 -28.73 -7.13 -15.74
CA GLU A 412 -27.97 -8.37 -15.87
C GLU A 412 -26.67 -8.32 -15.06
N LEU A 413 -25.98 -7.18 -15.06
CA LEU A 413 -24.79 -6.99 -14.23
C LEU A 413 -25.09 -7.17 -12.74
N SER A 414 -26.27 -6.71 -12.26
CA SER A 414 -26.67 -6.90 -10.86
C SER A 414 -26.86 -8.37 -10.51
N TYR A 415 -27.41 -9.16 -11.43
CA TYR A 415 -27.56 -10.61 -11.26
C TYR A 415 -26.20 -11.29 -11.20
N CYS A 416 -25.27 -10.94 -12.10
CA CYS A 416 -23.93 -11.52 -12.07
C CYS A 416 -23.18 -11.20 -10.76
N LEU A 417 -23.21 -9.96 -10.28
CA LEU A 417 -22.58 -9.59 -9.00
C LEU A 417 -23.18 -10.37 -7.83
N ASN A 418 -24.49 -10.52 -7.79
CA ASN A 418 -25.16 -11.27 -6.73
C ASN A 418 -24.87 -12.78 -6.83
N ASN A 419 -25.04 -13.38 -8.00
CA ASN A 419 -24.90 -14.83 -8.18
C ASN A 419 -23.46 -15.29 -7.97
N MET A 420 -22.49 -14.49 -8.44
CA MET A 420 -21.09 -14.90 -8.44
C MET A 420 -20.34 -14.47 -7.18
N LEU A 421 -20.73 -13.36 -6.53
CA LEU A 421 -20.04 -12.81 -5.36
C LEU A 421 -20.93 -12.65 -4.11
N GLY A 422 -22.24 -12.87 -4.21
CA GLY A 422 -23.19 -12.55 -3.13
C GLY A 422 -23.31 -11.05 -2.87
N LEU A 423 -22.96 -10.21 -3.86
CA LEU A 423 -22.91 -8.75 -3.72
C LEU A 423 -24.17 -8.10 -4.29
N GLU A 424 -24.92 -7.42 -3.43
CA GLU A 424 -26.10 -6.66 -3.83
C GLU A 424 -25.71 -5.37 -4.58
N SER A 425 -26.59 -4.94 -5.49
CA SER A 425 -26.43 -3.68 -6.22
C SER A 425 -27.70 -2.84 -6.16
N ARG A 426 -27.55 -1.52 -6.08
CA ARG A 426 -28.64 -0.57 -6.21
C ARG A 426 -28.71 -0.06 -7.66
N ILE A 427 -29.91 0.01 -8.22
CA ILE A 427 -30.13 0.61 -9.55
C ILE A 427 -30.78 1.98 -9.39
N ILE A 428 -30.21 3.00 -10.02
CA ILE A 428 -30.86 4.30 -10.21
C ILE A 428 -31.29 4.38 -11.68
N SER A 429 -32.60 4.47 -11.92
CA SER A 429 -33.17 4.58 -13.26
C SER A 429 -33.60 6.02 -13.54
N THR A 430 -33.32 6.49 -14.74
CA THR A 430 -33.65 7.83 -15.24
C THR A 430 -34.32 7.70 -16.60
N ASN A 431 -35.30 8.56 -16.88
CA ASN A 431 -36.05 8.55 -18.14
C ASN A 431 -35.38 9.38 -19.23
N SER A 432 -34.39 10.20 -18.85
CA SER A 432 -33.66 11.11 -19.73
C SER A 432 -32.24 11.29 -19.24
N GLY A 433 -31.28 11.50 -20.16
CA GLY A 433 -29.92 11.90 -19.81
C GLY A 433 -29.82 13.20 -19.01
N ALA A 434 -30.83 14.07 -19.07
CA ALA A 434 -30.89 15.29 -18.26
C ALA A 434 -31.03 14.99 -16.76
N GLU A 435 -31.75 13.92 -16.40
CA GLU A 435 -32.01 13.53 -15.00
C GLU A 435 -30.77 12.92 -14.30
N ILE A 436 -29.71 12.59 -15.05
CA ILE A 436 -28.47 12.09 -14.44
C ILE A 436 -27.83 13.17 -13.56
N ALA A 437 -27.88 14.43 -13.99
CA ALA A 437 -27.40 15.56 -13.20
C ALA A 437 -28.19 15.73 -11.89
N ASP A 438 -29.51 15.50 -11.94
CA ASP A 438 -30.37 15.58 -10.74
C ASP A 438 -30.00 14.52 -9.69
N ASN A 439 -29.43 13.40 -10.12
CA ASN A 439 -28.99 12.30 -9.27
C ASN A 439 -27.52 12.41 -8.79
N VAL A 440 -26.81 13.50 -9.11
CA VAL A 440 -25.38 13.66 -8.77
C VAL A 440 -25.11 13.57 -7.27
N ARG A 441 -26.04 14.06 -6.42
CA ARG A 441 -25.93 13.95 -4.95
C ARG A 441 -25.91 12.48 -4.48
N GLN A 442 -26.72 11.63 -5.10
CA GLN A 442 -26.77 10.21 -4.77
C GLN A 442 -25.49 9.49 -5.20
N LEU A 443 -24.91 9.88 -6.34
CA LEU A 443 -23.61 9.38 -6.80
C LEU A 443 -22.48 9.84 -5.87
N ALA A 444 -22.46 11.11 -5.47
CA ALA A 444 -21.48 11.63 -4.51
C ALA A 444 -21.53 10.87 -3.18
N GLN A 445 -22.74 10.59 -2.67
CA GLN A 445 -22.92 9.80 -1.46
C GLN A 445 -22.45 8.34 -1.64
N HIS A 446 -22.72 7.73 -2.80
CA HIS A 446 -22.24 6.39 -3.15
C HIS A 446 -20.71 6.32 -3.14
N PHE A 447 -20.02 7.24 -3.83
CA PHE A 447 -18.55 7.25 -3.85
C PHE A 447 -17.94 7.54 -2.48
N LYS A 448 -18.61 8.35 -1.65
CA LYS A 448 -18.16 8.61 -0.28
C LYS A 448 -18.25 7.37 0.62
N ASN A 449 -19.31 6.58 0.47
CA ASN A 449 -19.59 5.45 1.36
C ASN A 449 -18.96 4.14 0.87
N SER A 450 -19.20 3.78 -0.39
CA SER A 450 -18.71 2.55 -1.01
C SER A 450 -17.40 2.77 -1.77
N GLY A 451 -17.36 3.81 -2.60
CA GLY A 451 -16.23 4.07 -3.51
C GLY A 451 -16.20 3.17 -4.75
N ALA A 452 -17.13 2.21 -4.88
CA ALA A 452 -17.19 1.31 -6.03
C ALA A 452 -17.52 2.08 -7.33
N PRO A 453 -16.86 1.77 -8.47
CA PRO A 453 -17.23 2.29 -9.78
C PRO A 453 -18.69 1.99 -10.13
N VAL A 454 -19.33 2.89 -10.87
CA VAL A 454 -20.74 2.79 -11.24
C VAL A 454 -20.85 2.49 -12.72
N MET A 455 -21.48 1.38 -13.09
CA MET A 455 -21.81 1.13 -14.50
C MET A 455 -23.04 1.95 -14.87
N ILE A 456 -23.01 2.64 -16.01
CA ILE A 456 -24.18 3.33 -16.56
C ILE A 456 -24.46 2.80 -17.97
N GLY A 457 -25.70 2.39 -18.21
CA GLY A 457 -26.18 1.90 -19.51
C GLY A 457 -27.34 2.75 -20.03
N GLY A 458 -27.26 3.18 -21.29
CA GLY A 458 -28.31 3.93 -21.99
C GLY A 458 -27.98 4.12 -23.48
N GLY A 459 -29.00 4.20 -24.33
CA GLY A 459 -28.81 4.43 -25.78
C GLY A 459 -27.97 3.37 -26.51
N MET A 460 -28.07 2.09 -26.08
CA MET A 460 -27.23 0.95 -26.54
C MET A 460 -25.73 1.04 -26.19
N LEU A 461 -25.33 1.99 -25.33
CA LEU A 461 -23.96 2.15 -24.88
C LEU A 461 -23.87 1.92 -23.37
N ALA A 462 -22.69 1.50 -22.93
CA ALA A 462 -22.34 1.41 -21.52
C ALA A 462 -21.06 2.18 -21.26
N HIS A 463 -20.98 2.82 -20.10
CA HIS A 463 -19.79 3.48 -19.58
C HIS A 463 -19.61 3.15 -18.09
N THR A 464 -18.45 3.50 -17.54
CA THR A 464 -18.19 3.41 -16.10
C THR A 464 -17.92 4.79 -15.52
N ILE A 465 -18.73 5.23 -14.56
CA ILE A 465 -18.51 6.46 -13.81
C ILE A 465 -17.60 6.13 -12.63
N LEU A 466 -16.47 6.83 -12.54
CA LEU A 466 -15.45 6.68 -11.50
C LEU A 466 -15.56 7.74 -10.40
N GLY A 467 -16.30 8.82 -10.65
CA GLY A 467 -16.46 9.91 -9.70
C GLY A 467 -17.35 11.02 -10.24
N VAL A 468 -17.72 11.94 -9.34
CA VAL A 468 -18.47 13.16 -9.67
C VAL A 468 -17.78 14.37 -9.06
N ASP A 469 -17.80 15.47 -9.77
CA ASP A 469 -17.51 16.80 -9.25
C ASP A 469 -18.83 17.54 -9.17
N PHE A 470 -19.14 18.12 -8.02
CA PHE A 470 -20.43 18.74 -7.78
C PHE A 470 -20.29 19.92 -6.83
N ASN A 471 -20.74 21.08 -7.29
CA ASN A 471 -20.82 22.28 -6.48
C ASN A 471 -22.24 22.44 -5.93
N ASP A 472 -22.40 22.20 -4.62
CA ASP A 472 -23.68 22.32 -3.91
C ASP A 472 -24.32 23.72 -3.99
N LEU A 473 -23.52 24.78 -4.21
CA LEU A 473 -23.96 26.17 -4.25
C LEU A 473 -24.42 26.59 -5.65
N THR A 474 -23.70 26.18 -6.70
CA THR A 474 -23.99 26.58 -8.09
C THR A 474 -24.85 25.56 -8.82
N GLY A 475 -24.87 24.30 -8.37
CA GLY A 475 -25.51 23.18 -9.06
C GLY A 475 -24.68 22.62 -10.23
N GLU A 476 -23.51 23.19 -10.51
CA GLU A 476 -22.61 22.70 -11.56
C GLU A 476 -22.07 21.31 -11.21
N CYS A 477 -22.05 20.42 -12.19
CA CYS A 477 -21.50 19.09 -12.02
C CYS A 477 -20.76 18.56 -13.25
N ALA A 478 -19.87 17.61 -13.00
CA ALA A 478 -19.17 16.84 -14.02
C ALA A 478 -19.00 15.38 -13.57
N PHE A 479 -18.80 14.49 -14.53
CA PHE A 479 -18.68 13.05 -14.31
C PHE A 479 -17.32 12.57 -14.80
N LEU A 480 -16.57 11.86 -13.96
CA LEU A 480 -15.34 11.20 -14.40
C LEU A 480 -15.74 9.87 -15.04
N VAL A 481 -15.59 9.77 -16.36
CA VAL A 481 -16.08 8.63 -17.15
C VAL A 481 -14.89 7.85 -17.71
N LEU A 482 -14.93 6.53 -17.53
CA LEU A 482 -14.13 5.55 -18.24
C LEU A 482 -14.98 4.92 -19.35
N ASP A 483 -14.46 5.01 -20.56
CA ASP A 483 -15.12 4.54 -21.78
C ASP A 483 -14.59 3.13 -22.17
N PRO A 484 -15.43 2.09 -22.08
CA PRO A 484 -15.04 0.72 -22.38
C PRO A 484 -14.88 0.42 -23.88
N HIS A 485 -15.17 1.38 -24.77
CA HIS A 485 -15.07 1.18 -26.22
C HIS A 485 -13.64 1.42 -26.76
N TYR A 486 -12.69 1.80 -25.91
CA TYR A 486 -11.31 1.98 -26.32
C TYR A 486 -10.71 0.66 -26.86
N ALA A 487 -10.39 0.66 -28.15
CA ALA A 487 -9.87 -0.52 -28.83
C ALA A 487 -8.35 -0.49 -29.06
N GLY A 488 -7.67 0.61 -28.72
CA GLY A 488 -6.24 0.78 -28.95
C GLY A 488 -5.33 -0.01 -27.99
N GLU A 489 -4.02 0.17 -28.15
CA GLU A 489 -3.01 -0.41 -27.26
C GLU A 489 -3.08 0.20 -25.85
N GLU A 490 -2.48 -0.46 -24.86
CA GLU A 490 -2.41 -0.03 -23.45
C GLU A 490 -1.50 1.20 -23.25
N ASP A 491 -1.83 2.31 -23.92
CA ASP A 491 -1.15 3.58 -23.80
C ASP A 491 -1.99 4.57 -22.97
N ILE A 492 -1.57 4.76 -21.72
CA ILE A 492 -2.21 5.69 -20.78
C ILE A 492 -2.27 7.13 -21.33
N SER A 493 -1.25 7.55 -22.09
CA SER A 493 -1.21 8.89 -22.69
C SER A 493 -2.36 9.06 -23.67
N THR A 494 -2.59 8.08 -24.54
CA THR A 494 -3.71 8.08 -25.47
C THR A 494 -5.06 8.00 -24.75
N VAL A 495 -5.20 7.12 -23.75
CA VAL A 495 -6.45 6.97 -22.98
C VAL A 495 -6.89 8.28 -22.34
N VAL A 496 -5.96 9.01 -21.71
CA VAL A 496 -6.25 10.28 -21.04
C VAL A 496 -6.40 11.43 -22.06
N SER A 497 -5.43 11.61 -22.96
CA SER A 497 -5.41 12.77 -23.87
C SER A 497 -6.55 12.77 -24.89
N LYS A 498 -7.03 11.60 -25.32
CA LYS A 498 -8.18 11.48 -26.21
C LYS A 498 -9.51 11.37 -25.47
N GLY A 499 -9.49 11.42 -24.14
CA GLY A 499 -10.69 11.47 -23.31
C GLY A 499 -11.46 10.17 -23.20
N TRP A 500 -10.80 9.01 -23.38
CA TRP A 500 -11.37 7.68 -23.07
C TRP A 500 -11.49 7.47 -21.56
N CYS A 501 -10.65 8.12 -20.77
CA CYS A 501 -10.86 8.34 -19.35
C CYS A 501 -10.73 9.82 -19.05
N GLY A 502 -11.79 10.47 -18.56
CA GLY A 502 -11.75 11.89 -18.26
C GLY A 502 -13.07 12.50 -17.82
N TRP A 503 -13.00 13.76 -17.39
CA TRP A 503 -14.17 14.53 -16.95
C TRP A 503 -15.07 14.91 -18.12
N LYS A 504 -16.37 14.64 -17.95
CA LYS A 504 -17.42 14.90 -18.93
C LYS A 504 -18.48 15.81 -18.31
N ALA A 505 -18.92 16.80 -19.09
CA ALA A 505 -20.04 17.66 -18.71
C ALA A 505 -21.37 16.89 -18.78
N PRO A 506 -22.46 17.38 -18.16
CA PRO A 506 -23.77 16.73 -18.18
C PRO A 506 -24.32 16.52 -19.60
N SER A 507 -23.94 17.38 -20.55
CA SER A 507 -24.28 17.27 -21.97
C SER A 507 -23.69 16.05 -22.68
N PHE A 508 -22.82 15.29 -22.01
CA PHE A 508 -22.32 14.01 -22.51
C PHE A 508 -23.44 12.96 -22.62
N TRP A 509 -24.42 13.01 -21.71
CA TRP A 509 -25.54 12.10 -21.72
C TRP A 509 -26.63 12.60 -22.67
N LYS A 510 -27.03 11.74 -23.61
CA LYS A 510 -28.10 12.07 -24.58
C LYS A 510 -29.42 12.26 -23.85
N GLN A 511 -30.08 13.40 -24.09
CA GLN A 511 -31.31 13.76 -23.38
C GLN A 511 -32.49 12.83 -23.68
N ASP A 512 -32.57 12.30 -24.90
CA ASP A 512 -33.72 11.48 -25.32
C ASP A 512 -33.61 10.01 -24.92
N ASP A 513 -32.48 9.60 -24.34
CA ASP A 513 -32.23 8.23 -23.89
C ASP A 513 -32.52 8.07 -22.40
N PHE A 514 -33.09 6.92 -22.04
CA PHE A 514 -33.17 6.49 -20.65
C PHE A 514 -31.83 5.89 -20.21
N TYR A 515 -31.50 6.01 -18.92
CA TYR A 515 -30.28 5.42 -18.34
C TYR A 515 -30.55 4.67 -17.06
N ASN A 516 -29.86 3.54 -16.89
CA ASN A 516 -29.79 2.78 -15.65
C ASN A 516 -28.36 2.80 -15.12
N MET A 517 -28.17 3.28 -13.90
CA MET A 517 -26.90 3.28 -13.18
C MET A 517 -26.89 2.15 -12.16
N LEU A 518 -25.96 1.20 -12.28
CA LEU A 518 -25.70 0.15 -11.32
C LEU A 518 -24.62 0.58 -10.32
N LEU A 519 -25.00 0.60 -9.05
CA LEU A 519 -24.18 0.97 -7.91
C LEU A 519 -23.93 -0.28 -7.04
N PRO A 520 -22.74 -0.91 -7.13
CA PRO A 520 -22.39 -2.06 -6.30
C PRO A 520 -22.37 -1.71 -4.80
N MET A 521 -22.88 -2.58 -3.93
CA MET A 521 -22.92 -2.36 -2.48
C MET A 521 -22.02 -3.36 -1.74
N PRO A 522 -20.68 -3.21 -1.81
CA PRO A 522 -19.77 -4.05 -1.04
C PRO A 522 -19.96 -3.82 0.47
N PRO A 523 -19.75 -4.84 1.30
CA PRO A 523 -19.84 -4.71 2.75
C PRO A 523 -18.82 -3.70 3.29
N THR A 524 -19.24 -2.89 4.26
CA THR A 524 -18.40 -1.83 4.85
C THR A 524 -17.33 -2.33 5.81
N ASN A 525 -17.33 -3.62 6.14
CA ASN A 525 -16.52 -4.23 7.20
C ASN A 525 -15.47 -5.22 6.67
N VAL A 526 -15.06 -5.09 5.41
CA VAL A 526 -13.90 -5.86 4.93
C VAL A 526 -12.65 -5.18 5.48
N ILE A 527 -11.92 -5.93 6.31
CA ILE A 527 -10.73 -5.49 7.06
C ILE A 527 -9.47 -5.80 6.27
#